data_AF-A0AAW2KVH3-F1
#
_entry.id   AF-A0AAW2KVH3-F1
#
_cell.length_a   1.000
_cell.length_b   1.000
_cell.length_c   1.000
_cell.angle_alpha   90.00
_cell.angle_beta   90.00
_cell.angle_gamma   90.00
#
_symmetry.space_group_name_H-M   'P 1'
#
loop_
_entity.id
_entity.type
_entity.pdbx_description
1 polymer ?
#
loop_
_entity_poly.entity_id
_entity_poly.type
_entity_poly.pdbx_seq_one_letter_code
_entity_poly.pdbx_strand_id
1 'polypeptide(L)'
;MQSENWEVLEEFSVPKGLLPVDEIQELGFNRSSGFLWFKMMKKKEHKFKSIGQTVIYNVEITCFLEKGHLSKLTGVKTKELMLPVGITDILVGEPSPDMIKFTTAVGVSRSYPASAFAPQE
;
A
#
# COMPACT_ATOMS: atom_id res chain seq x y z
N MET A 1 7.81 -12.61 -18.99
CA MET A 1 7.57 -13.15 -17.64
C MET A 1 7.69 -12.02 -16.62
N GLN A 2 6.79 -11.03 -16.68
CA GLN A 2 6.67 -9.92 -15.70
C GLN A 2 5.19 -9.53 -15.47
N SER A 3 4.24 -10.12 -16.22
CA SER A 3 2.82 -9.73 -16.23
C SER A 3 1.98 -10.41 -15.14
N GLU A 4 2.26 -11.66 -14.77
CA GLU A 4 1.41 -12.44 -13.84
C GLU A 4 1.39 -11.91 -12.40
N ASN A 5 2.42 -11.18 -12.00
CA ASN A 5 2.57 -10.70 -10.62
C ASN A 5 1.74 -9.43 -10.34
N TRP A 6 1.44 -8.64 -11.36
CA TRP A 6 0.66 -7.41 -11.21
C TRP A 6 -0.85 -7.67 -11.21
N GLU A 7 -1.29 -8.70 -11.94
CA GLU A 7 -2.69 -9.15 -11.96
C GLU A 7 -3.22 -9.47 -10.56
N VAL A 8 -2.34 -9.89 -9.64
CA VAL A 8 -2.70 -10.08 -8.23
C VAL A 8 -3.24 -8.78 -7.61
N LEU A 9 -2.63 -7.61 -7.83
CA LEU A 9 -3.16 -6.40 -7.19
C LEU A 9 -4.54 -6.00 -7.73
N GLU A 10 -4.79 -6.28 -9.01
CA GLU A 10 -6.10 -6.09 -9.63
C GLU A 10 -7.13 -7.10 -9.11
N GLU A 11 -6.74 -8.38 -9.02
CA GLU A 11 -7.55 -9.48 -8.48
C GLU A 11 -8.07 -9.17 -7.08
N PHE A 12 -7.23 -8.55 -6.25
CA PHE A 12 -7.56 -8.23 -4.86
C PHE A 12 -8.09 -6.80 -4.66
N SER A 13 -8.44 -6.09 -5.75
CA SER A 13 -9.08 -4.77 -5.70
C SER A 13 -8.26 -3.69 -4.99
N VAL A 14 -6.93 -3.74 -5.11
CA VAL A 14 -6.00 -2.76 -4.53
C VAL A 14 -5.69 -1.67 -5.55
N PRO A 15 -5.93 -0.38 -5.25
CA PRO A 15 -5.58 0.69 -6.15
C PRO A 15 -4.10 0.71 -6.52
N LYS A 16 -3.83 0.72 -7.83
CA LYS A 16 -2.47 0.64 -8.40
C LYS A 16 -1.50 1.70 -7.88
N GLY A 17 -1.98 2.93 -7.63
CA GLY A 17 -1.14 4.02 -7.13
C GLY A 17 -0.87 4.01 -5.63
N LEU A 18 -1.37 3.01 -4.88
CA LEU A 18 -1.00 2.83 -3.46
C LEU A 18 0.43 2.33 -3.28
N LEU A 19 1.01 1.68 -4.29
CA LEU A 19 2.33 1.08 -4.20
C LEU A 19 3.26 1.67 -5.27
N PRO A 20 4.57 1.81 -4.97
CA PRO A 20 5.54 2.38 -5.91
C PRO A 20 5.97 1.36 -6.95
N VAL A 21 5.07 1.06 -7.90
CA VAL A 21 5.19 -0.02 -8.90
C VAL A 21 6.47 0.03 -9.70
N ASP A 22 6.85 1.22 -10.15
CA ASP A 22 7.97 1.42 -11.08
C ASP A 22 9.35 1.11 -10.47
N GLU A 23 9.43 0.91 -9.15
CA GLU A 23 10.68 0.66 -8.44
C GLU A 23 10.80 -0.76 -7.88
N ILE A 24 9.82 -1.62 -8.16
CA ILE A 24 9.79 -3.01 -7.71
C ILE A 24 10.73 -3.84 -8.59
N GLN A 25 11.76 -4.44 -7.97
CA GLN A 25 12.65 -5.41 -8.62
C GLN A 25 12.11 -6.84 -8.51
N GLU A 26 11.47 -7.15 -7.39
CA GLU A 26 10.93 -8.47 -7.11
C GLU A 26 9.54 -8.32 -6.50
N LEU A 27 8.60 -9.08 -7.01
CA LEU A 27 7.29 -9.26 -6.43
C LEU A 27 7.06 -10.76 -6.31
N GLY A 28 6.63 -11.22 -5.15
CA GLY A 28 6.22 -12.59 -4.96
C GLY A 28 4.91 -12.67 -4.20
N PHE A 29 4.07 -13.62 -4.60
CA PHE A 29 2.78 -13.86 -3.99
C PHE A 29 2.57 -15.35 -3.74
N ASN A 30 2.36 -15.71 -2.48
CA ASN A 30 1.94 -17.04 -2.10
C ASN A 30 0.41 -17.09 -2.04
N ARG A 31 -0.20 -17.64 -3.10
CA ARG A 31 -1.67 -17.80 -3.20
C ARG A 31 -2.27 -18.63 -2.06
N SER A 32 -1.54 -19.61 -1.53
CA SER A 32 -2.05 -20.48 -0.45
C SER A 32 -2.16 -19.77 0.89
N SER A 33 -1.28 -18.79 1.16
CA SER A 33 -1.27 -18.06 2.43
C SER A 33 -1.73 -16.61 2.31
N GLY A 34 -1.97 -16.11 1.09
CA GLY A 34 -2.21 -14.69 0.82
C GLY A 34 -0.99 -13.81 1.08
N PHE A 35 0.21 -14.38 1.25
CA PHE A 35 1.40 -13.60 1.61
C PHE A 35 2.01 -12.94 0.38
N LEU A 36 2.20 -11.63 0.45
CA LEU A 36 2.74 -10.80 -0.62
C LEU A 36 4.01 -10.10 -0.13
N TRP A 37 5.05 -10.11 -0.95
CA TRP A 37 6.26 -9.33 -0.70
C TRP A 37 6.73 -8.58 -1.94
N PHE A 38 7.35 -7.44 -1.68
CA PHE A 38 7.99 -6.60 -2.69
C PHE A 38 9.41 -6.27 -2.25
N LYS A 39 10.32 -6.29 -3.21
CA LYS A 39 11.67 -5.79 -3.05
C LYS A 39 11.92 -4.65 -4.02
N MET A 40 12.29 -3.51 -3.49
CA MET A 40 12.61 -2.30 -4.25
C MET A 40 14.12 -2.09 -4.33
N MET A 41 14.59 -1.35 -5.34
CA MET A 41 16.02 -1.03 -5.43
C MET A 41 16.53 -0.17 -4.27
N LYS A 42 15.67 0.74 -3.80
CA LYS A 42 15.97 1.70 -2.75
C LYS A 42 14.68 2.12 -2.05
N LYS A 43 14.84 2.69 -0.86
CA LYS A 43 13.74 3.38 -0.17
C LYS A 43 13.25 4.55 -1.03
N LYS A 44 11.92 4.71 -1.10
CA LYS A 44 11.24 5.81 -1.80
C LYS A 44 10.40 6.63 -0.82
N GLU A 45 10.38 7.94 -1.01
CA GLU A 45 9.42 8.83 -0.35
C GLU A 45 8.50 9.43 -1.41
N HIS A 46 7.19 9.34 -1.19
CA HIS A 46 6.18 9.85 -2.10
C HIS A 46 5.20 10.76 -1.36
N LYS A 47 4.86 11.89 -1.97
CA LYS A 47 3.88 12.83 -1.44
C LYS A 47 2.59 12.75 -2.24
N PHE A 48 1.53 12.22 -1.63
CA PHE A 48 0.18 12.26 -2.16
C PHE A 48 -0.38 13.67 -1.98
N LYS A 49 -0.17 14.52 -3.01
CA LYS A 49 -0.52 15.95 -2.97
C LYS A 49 -2.00 16.20 -2.66
N SER A 50 -2.88 15.35 -3.19
CA SER A 50 -4.34 15.39 -3.01
C SER A 50 -4.78 15.34 -1.55
N ILE A 51 -4.05 14.61 -0.70
CA ILE A 51 -4.36 14.43 0.72
C ILE A 51 -3.30 15.00 1.66
N GLY A 52 -2.28 15.66 1.10
CA GLY A 52 -1.17 16.26 1.84
C GLY A 52 -0.29 15.27 2.61
N GLN A 53 -0.45 13.95 2.39
CA GLN A 53 0.29 12.91 3.11
C GLN A 53 1.60 12.57 2.42
N THR A 54 2.62 12.27 3.23
CA THR A 54 3.91 11.77 2.74
C THR A 54 4.12 10.35 3.24
N VAL A 55 4.29 9.42 2.31
CA VAL A 55 4.48 7.99 2.56
C VAL A 55 5.91 7.60 2.20
N ILE A 56 6.52 6.82 3.07
CA ILE A 56 7.84 6.23 2.92
C ILE A 56 7.67 4.73 2.68
N TYR A 57 8.24 4.27 1.58
CA TYR A 57 8.33 2.86 1.19
C TYR A 57 9.77 2.40 1.39
N ASN A 58 9.97 1.39 2.24
CA ASN A 58 11.28 0.77 2.45
C ASN A 58 11.64 -0.20 1.32
N VAL A 59 12.88 -0.68 1.33
CA VAL A 59 13.42 -1.64 0.36
C VAL A 59 12.61 -2.94 0.36
N GLU A 60 12.15 -3.40 1.51
CA GLU A 60 11.32 -4.60 1.65
C GLU A 60 9.97 -4.21 2.23
N ILE A 61 8.91 -4.65 1.56
CA ILE A 61 7.51 -4.45 1.94
C ILE A 61 6.87 -5.83 1.96
N THR A 62 6.15 -6.15 3.03
CA THR A 62 5.40 -7.41 3.15
C THR A 62 3.99 -7.15 3.64
N CYS A 63 3.03 -7.95 3.21
CA CYS A 63 1.68 -7.95 3.78
C CYS A 63 0.99 -9.30 3.55
N PHE A 64 -0.17 -9.47 4.18
CA PHE A 64 -1.15 -10.46 3.77
C PHE A 64 -2.24 -9.77 2.98
N LEU A 65 -2.57 -10.33 1.83
CA LEU A 65 -3.50 -9.79 0.87
C LEU A 65 -4.79 -10.62 0.88
N GLU A 66 -5.88 -9.96 1.22
CA GLU A 66 -7.26 -10.42 1.06
C GLU A 66 -8.01 -9.42 0.18
N LYS A 67 -9.21 -9.77 -0.27
CA LYS A 67 -9.97 -8.93 -1.20
C LYS A 67 -10.27 -7.57 -0.55
N GLY A 68 -9.66 -6.50 -1.08
CA GLY A 68 -9.76 -5.15 -0.54
C GLY A 68 -9.05 -4.92 0.78
N HIS A 69 -8.23 -5.85 1.28
CA HIS A 69 -7.55 -5.72 2.57
C HIS A 69 -6.09 -6.13 2.49
N LEU A 70 -5.20 -5.20 2.83
CA LEU A 70 -3.80 -5.48 3.11
C LEU A 70 -3.62 -5.44 4.62
N SER A 71 -3.28 -6.57 5.22
CA SER A 71 -3.07 -6.70 6.67
C SER A 71 -1.62 -7.01 7.01
N LYS A 72 -1.22 -6.66 8.25
CA LYS A 72 0.15 -6.81 8.76
C LYS A 72 1.19 -6.23 7.80
N LEU A 73 0.86 -5.09 7.21
CA LEU A 73 1.73 -4.37 6.30
C LEU A 73 3.01 -3.94 7.02
N THR A 74 4.15 -4.23 6.40
CA THR A 74 5.47 -3.80 6.86
C THR A 74 6.18 -3.00 5.77
N GLY A 75 7.19 -2.22 6.14
CA GLY A 75 7.96 -1.45 5.17
C GLY A 75 7.29 -0.17 4.67
N VAL A 76 6.04 0.09 5.02
CA VAL A 76 5.32 1.32 4.66
C VAL A 76 5.12 2.21 5.89
N LYS A 77 5.49 3.48 5.80
CA LYS A 77 5.34 4.46 6.88
C LYS A 77 4.70 5.74 6.38
N THR A 78 3.83 6.36 7.16
CA THR A 78 3.36 7.73 6.93
C THR A 78 4.15 8.71 7.80
N LYS A 79 4.45 9.90 7.29
CA LYS A 79 4.96 11.00 8.12
C LYS A 79 3.78 11.73 8.77
N GLU A 80 3.46 11.34 10.00
CA GLU A 80 2.53 12.09 10.84
C GLU A 80 3.31 13.01 11.80
N LEU A 81 2.95 14.30 11.81
CA LEU A 81 3.58 15.33 12.64
C LEU A 81 5.10 15.44 12.43
N MET A 82 5.89 14.75 13.27
CA MET A 82 7.35 14.81 13.32
C MET A 82 8.05 13.46 13.17
N LEU A 83 7.34 12.33 13.26
CA LEU A 83 7.93 10.99 13.25
C LEU A 83 7.25 10.08 12.21
N PRO A 84 8.02 9.27 11.46
CA PRO A 84 7.44 8.24 10.60
C PRO A 84 6.76 7.14 11.42
N VAL A 85 5.47 6.91 11.17
CA VAL A 85 4.68 5.86 11.80
C VAL A 85 4.36 4.78 10.78
N GLY A 86 4.52 3.51 11.15
CA GLY A 86 4.19 2.37 10.28
C GLY A 86 2.69 2.28 9.98
N ILE A 87 2.34 1.95 8.74
CA ILE A 87 0.98 1.58 8.35
C ILE A 87 0.88 0.06 8.45
N THR A 88 -0.08 -0.45 9.22
CA THR A 88 -0.27 -1.89 9.43
C THR A 88 -1.42 -2.47 8.63
N ASP A 89 -2.44 -1.66 8.35
CA ASP A 89 -3.64 -2.13 7.66
C ASP A 89 -4.13 -1.10 6.66
N ILE A 90 -4.57 -1.60 5.50
CA ILE A 90 -5.22 -0.83 4.44
C ILE A 90 -6.49 -1.57 4.04
N LEU A 91 -7.65 -0.92 4.16
CA LEU A 91 -8.97 -1.45 3.84
C LEU A 91 -9.59 -0.58 2.74
N VAL A 92 -9.89 -1.19 1.61
CA VAL A 92 -10.55 -0.56 0.45
C VAL A 92 -12.06 -0.77 0.57
N GLY A 93 -12.83 0.29 0.34
CA GLY A 93 -14.29 0.28 0.48
C GLY A 93 -14.78 0.66 1.88
N GLU A 94 -13.91 1.21 2.73
CA GLU A 94 -14.21 1.58 4.11
C GLU A 94 -13.92 3.06 4.37
N PRO A 95 -14.87 3.86 4.91
CA PRO A 95 -16.23 3.48 5.35
C PRO A 95 -17.27 3.39 4.21
N SER A 96 -16.88 3.68 2.97
CA SER A 96 -17.76 3.63 1.79
C SER A 96 -16.99 3.09 0.57
N PRO A 97 -17.66 2.59 -0.48
CA PRO A 97 -17.03 1.92 -1.62
C PRO A 97 -15.91 2.71 -2.33
N ASP A 98 -15.94 4.04 -2.23
CA ASP A 98 -15.01 4.99 -2.83
C ASP A 98 -13.88 5.44 -1.89
N MET A 99 -13.82 4.90 -0.67
CA MET A 99 -12.86 5.29 0.36
C MET A 99 -11.87 4.16 0.67
N ILE A 100 -10.70 4.56 1.16
CA ILE A 100 -9.65 3.66 1.64
C ILE A 100 -9.30 4.07 3.06
N LYS A 101 -9.43 3.15 4.00
CA LYS A 101 -9.03 3.31 5.40
C LYS A 101 -7.62 2.78 5.61
N PHE A 102 -6.79 3.59 6.26
CA PHE A 102 -5.43 3.25 6.67
C PHE A 102 -5.38 3.21 8.19
N THR A 103 -4.74 2.18 8.75
CA THR A 103 -4.49 2.07 10.19
C THR A 103 -2.99 2.05 10.43
N THR A 104 -2.54 2.83 11.41
CA THR A 104 -1.14 2.90 11.80
C THR A 104 -0.82 1.97 12.96
N ALA A 105 0.46 1.67 13.16
CA ALA A 105 0.97 0.82 14.24
C ALA A 105 0.67 1.37 15.65
N VAL A 106 0.27 2.65 15.77
CA VAL A 106 -0.16 3.27 17.03
C VAL A 106 -1.69 3.30 17.18
N GLY A 107 -2.43 2.61 16.31
CA GLY A 107 -3.88 2.47 16.38
C GLY A 107 -4.69 3.63 15.81
N VAL A 108 -4.04 4.62 15.19
CA VAL A 108 -4.75 5.74 14.53
C VAL A 108 -5.22 5.30 13.15
N SER A 109 -6.51 5.47 12.87
CA SER A 109 -7.10 5.23 11.55
C SER A 109 -7.47 6.53 10.85
N ARG A 110 -7.24 6.59 9.53
CA ARG A 110 -7.72 7.68 8.66
C ARG A 110 -8.25 7.11 7.36
N SER A 111 -9.29 7.72 6.81
CA SER A 111 -9.84 7.34 5.51
C SER A 111 -9.69 8.47 4.50
N TYR A 112 -9.40 8.09 3.26
CA TYR A 112 -9.18 9.00 2.14
C TYR A 112 -9.90 8.47 0.89
N PRO A 113 -10.33 9.34 -0.04
CA PRO A 113 -10.91 8.90 -1.31
C PRO A 113 -9.93 8.04 -2.11
N ALA A 114 -10.41 6.95 -2.70
CA ALA A 114 -9.58 6.06 -3.53
C ALA A 114 -8.97 6.78 -4.73
N SER A 115 -9.67 7.79 -5.25
CA SER A 115 -9.19 8.68 -6.32
C SER A 115 -7.91 9.45 -5.93
N ALA A 116 -7.63 9.63 -4.64
CA ALA A 116 -6.39 10.26 -4.17
C ALA A 116 -5.13 9.41 -4.45
N PHE A 117 -5.29 8.11 -4.73
CA PHE A 117 -4.23 7.13 -4.95
C PHE A 117 -4.29 6.51 -6.36
N ALA A 118 -4.97 7.18 -7.30
CA ALA A 118 -4.83 6.83 -8.71
C ALA A 118 -3.38 7.13 -9.16
N PRO A 119 -2.84 6.38 -10.15
CA PRO A 119 -1.56 6.72 -10.76
C PRO A 119 -1.57 8.19 -11.22
N GLN A 120 -0.61 8.99 -10.75
CA GLN A 120 -0.41 10.35 -11.27
C GLN A 120 0.35 10.21 -12.59
N GLU A 121 -0.23 10.74 -13.68
CA GLU A 121 0.45 10.93 -14.96
C GLU A 121 1.73 11.77 -14.82
#